data_AF-A0A0N4VS20-F1
#
_entry.id   AF-A0A0N4VS20-F1
#
_cell.length_a   1.000
_cell.length_b   1.000
_cell.length_c   1.000
_cell.angle_alpha   90.00
_cell.angle_beta   90.00
_cell.angle_gamma   90.00
#
_symmetry.space_group_name_H-M   'P 1'
#
loop_
_entity.id
_entity.type
_entity.pdbx_description
1 polymer ?
#
loop_
_entity_poly.entity_id
_entity_poly.type
_entity_poly.pdbx_seq_one_letter_code
_entity_poly.pdbx_strand_id
1 'polypeptide(L)'
;MHIMVPFKLPDKGIYVFASQLHAHLSGRRIFTSHYREGVKIGEINRDDHYNTKWQHLAHIRPYVHVLPGDILSTTCVYETLSKSEITLVRF
;
A
#
# COMPACT_ATOMS: atom_id res chain seq x y z
N MET A 1 1.31 -0.20 -7.63
CA MET A 1 0.99 -1.63 -7.80
C MET A 1 -0.50 -1.83 -7.54
N HIS A 2 -1.28 -2.16 -8.56
CA HIS A 2 -2.68 -2.55 -8.42
C HIS A 2 -2.76 -4.07 -8.33
N ILE A 3 -3.40 -4.60 -7.28
CA ILE A 3 -3.57 -6.03 -7.07
C ILE A 3 -5.06 -6.31 -7.01
N MET A 4 -5.56 -7.08 -7.97
CA MET A 4 -6.88 -7.70 -7.85
C MET A 4 -6.79 -8.81 -6.81
N VAL A 5 -7.68 -8.75 -5.83
CA VAL A 5 -7.74 -9.71 -4.75
C VAL A 5 -8.30 -11.03 -5.30
N PRO A 6 -7.53 -12.13 -5.27
CA PRO A 6 -7.91 -13.36 -5.94
C PRO A 6 -9.11 -14.02 -5.24
N PHE A 7 -9.93 -14.71 -6.02
CA PHE A 7 -11.03 -15.56 -5.52
C PHE A 7 -10.57 -16.77 -4.68
N LYS A 8 -9.25 -16.95 -4.50
CA LYS A 8 -8.68 -17.97 -3.60
C LYS A 8 -8.68 -17.55 -2.12
N LEU A 9 -9.05 -16.30 -1.80
CA LEU A 9 -9.35 -15.94 -0.42
C LEU A 9 -10.65 -16.63 0.06
N PRO A 10 -10.85 -16.78 1.38
CA PRO A 10 -12.14 -17.24 1.91
C PRO A 10 -13.30 -16.38 1.38
N ASP A 11 -14.48 -16.96 1.19
CA ASP A 11 -15.66 -16.24 0.70
C ASP A 11 -16.02 -15.03 1.56
N LYS A 12 -15.75 -15.14 2.87
CA LYS A 12 -15.94 -14.06 3.85
C LYS A 12 -14.82 -13.02 3.85
N GLY A 13 -13.82 -13.14 2.99
CA GLY A 13 -12.68 -12.25 2.89
C GLY A 13 -11.72 -12.31 4.07
N ILE A 14 -10.95 -11.23 4.23
CA ILE A 14 -9.97 -11.05 5.31
C ILE A 14 -10.16 -9.69 5.98
N TYR A 15 -9.72 -9.59 7.24
CA TYR A 15 -9.67 -8.33 7.96
C TYR A 15 -8.21 -7.89 8.13
N VAL A 16 -7.86 -6.78 7.49
CA VAL A 16 -6.53 -6.18 7.64
C VAL A 16 -6.48 -5.45 8.98
N PHE A 17 -5.69 -5.98 9.91
CA PHE A 17 -5.53 -5.45 11.26
C PHE A 17 -4.24 -4.63 11.44
N ALA A 18 -3.28 -4.76 10.52
CA ALA A 18 -2.01 -4.06 10.54
C ALA A 18 -1.43 -3.91 9.13
N SER A 19 -0.58 -2.90 8.92
CA SER A 19 0.12 -2.64 7.66
C SER A 19 1.48 -2.01 7.91
N GLN A 20 2.50 -2.47 7.19
CA GLN A 20 3.85 -1.87 7.19
C GLN A 20 4.16 -1.34 5.80
N LEU A 21 4.50 -0.05 5.72
CA LEU A 21 4.88 0.60 4.47
C LEU A 21 6.41 0.53 4.31
N HIS A 22 6.86 0.20 3.10
CA HIS A 22 8.27 0.02 2.79
C HIS A 22 8.65 0.65 1.45
N ALA A 23 9.74 1.41 1.44
CA ALA A 23 10.45 1.83 0.24
C ALA A 23 11.93 2.04 0.56
N HIS A 24 12.75 2.08 -0.51
CA HIS A 24 14.17 2.46 -0.42
C HIS A 24 14.35 3.98 -0.33
N LEU A 25 15.61 4.44 -0.36
CA LEU A 25 16.06 5.81 -0.01
C LEU A 25 15.33 6.97 -0.71
N SER A 26 14.80 6.74 -1.91
CA SER A 26 14.08 7.77 -2.67
C SER A 26 12.60 7.90 -2.30
N GLY A 27 12.05 7.04 -1.44
CA GLY A 27 10.64 7.06 -1.05
C GLY A 27 10.29 8.30 -0.21
N ARG A 28 9.13 8.90 -0.46
CA ARG A 28 8.63 10.10 0.25
C ARG A 28 7.21 9.98 0.76
N ARG A 29 6.36 9.25 0.05
CA ARG A 29 4.96 9.02 0.44
C ARG A 29 4.50 7.67 -0.08
N ILE A 30 3.76 6.94 0.75
CA ILE A 30 3.23 5.62 0.39
C ILE A 30 1.81 5.52 0.91
N PHE A 31 0.89 5.00 0.09
CA PHE A 31 -0.47 4.74 0.51
C PHE A 31 -1.06 3.56 -0.25
N THR A 32 -1.95 2.82 0.42
CA THR A 32 -2.70 1.71 -0.19
C THR A 32 -4.19 2.05 -0.21
N SER A 33 -4.73 2.31 -1.40
CA SER A 33 -6.16 2.54 -1.64
C SER A 33 -6.91 1.21 -1.83
N HIS A 34 -8.12 1.15 -1.30
CA HIS A 34 -9.02 0.00 -1.39
C HIS A 34 -10.22 0.35 -2.28
N TYR A 35 -10.47 -0.50 -3.26
CA TYR A 35 -11.57 -0.36 -4.21
C TYR A 35 -12.46 -1.59 -4.19
N ARG A 36 -13.77 -1.36 -4.37
CA ARG A 36 -14.78 -2.39 -4.59
C ARG A 36 -15.64 -1.96 -5.76
N GLU A 37 -15.83 -2.86 -6.73
CA GLU A 37 -16.66 -2.59 -7.93
C GLU A 37 -16.25 -1.29 -8.66
N GLY A 38 -14.94 -1.01 -8.72
CA GLY A 38 -14.38 0.19 -9.36
C GLY A 38 -14.44 1.48 -8.53
N VAL A 39 -15.12 1.48 -7.38
CA VAL A 39 -15.23 2.64 -6.49
C VAL A 39 -14.18 2.58 -5.40
N LYS A 40 -13.48 3.70 -5.14
CA LYS A 40 -12.58 3.81 -3.99
C LYS A 40 -13.42 3.91 -2.70
N ILE A 41 -13.34 2.88 -1.86
CA ILE A 41 -14.11 2.81 -0.61
C ILE A 41 -13.28 3.15 0.63
N GLY A 42 -11.96 3.29 0.50
CA GLY A 42 -11.09 3.71 1.59
C GLY A 42 -9.60 3.59 1.28
N GLU A 43 -8.80 3.72 2.32
CA GLU A 43 -7.35 3.45 2.32
C GLU A 43 -7.03 2.51 3.48
N ILE A 44 -6.13 1.53 3.24
CA ILE A 44 -5.66 0.61 4.27
C ILE A 44 -4.67 1.31 5.19
N ASN A 45 -3.72 2.05 4.60
CA ASN A 45 -2.68 2.78 5.30
C ASN A 45 -2.16 3.90 4.39
N ARG A 46 -1.72 4.99 5.00
CA ARG A 46 -1.17 6.16 4.32
C ARG A 46 -0.15 6.85 5.21
N ASP A 47 1.01 7.12 4.62
CA ASP A 47 2.03 7.97 5.20
C ASP A 47 2.48 9.00 4.15
N ASP A 48 2.07 10.24 4.37
CA ASP A 48 2.41 11.39 3.51
C ASP A 48 3.82 11.93 3.79
N HIS A 49 4.42 11.54 4.93
CA HIS A 49 5.73 11.98 5.39
C HIS A 49 6.65 10.77 5.61
N TYR A 50 6.55 9.79 4.72
CA TYR A 50 7.25 8.52 4.85
C TYR A 50 8.76 8.73 4.96
N ASN A 51 9.35 8.18 6.03
CA ASN A 51 10.78 8.21 6.27
C ASN A 51 11.35 6.80 6.25
N THR A 52 12.29 6.55 5.34
CA THR A 52 12.96 5.25 5.18
C THR A 52 13.71 4.78 6.42
N LYS A 53 14.05 5.69 7.35
CA LYS A 53 14.66 5.35 8.65
C LYS A 53 13.62 5.05 9.74
N TRP A 54 12.34 5.23 9.48
CA TRP A 54 11.25 4.98 10.41
C TRP A 54 10.19 4.08 9.77
N GLN A 55 10.44 2.78 9.83
CA GLN A 55 9.55 1.76 9.25
C GLN A 55 8.95 0.93 10.38
N HIS A 56 7.66 1.08 10.61
CA HIS A 56 6.96 0.39 11.69
C HIS A 56 5.69 -0.27 11.17
N LEU A 57 5.21 -1.27 11.91
CA LEU A 57 3.93 -1.90 11.67
C LEU A 57 2.83 -1.00 12.29
N ALA A 58 2.03 -0.35 11.46
CA ALA A 58 0.90 0.45 11.91
C ALA A 58 -0.30 -0.47 12.19
N HIS A 59 -0.88 -0.38 13.39
CA HIS A 59 -2.14 -1.04 13.69
C HIS A 59 -3.28 -0.29 12.99
N ILE A 60 -4.09 -1.02 12.22
CA ILE A 60 -5.21 -0.46 11.47
C ILE A 60 -6.45 -0.57 12.34
N ARG A 61 -7.14 0.56 12.57
CA ARG A 61 -8.45 0.58 13.26
C ARG A 61 -9.35 1.63 12.60
N PRO A 62 -10.62 1.30 12.29
CA PRO A 62 -11.22 -0.05 12.35
C PRO A 62 -10.51 -1.02 11.38
N TYR A 63 -10.60 -2.33 11.63
CA TYR A 63 -10.03 -3.32 10.70
C TYR A 63 -10.70 -3.19 9.33
N VAL A 64 -9.90 -3.22 8.26
CA VAL A 64 -10.43 -3.07 6.91
C VAL A 64 -10.81 -4.44 6.35
N HIS A 65 -12.06 -4.59 5.95
CA HIS A 65 -12.60 -5.84 5.41
C HIS A 65 -12.43 -5.91 3.90
N VAL A 66 -11.53 -6.78 3.44
CA VAL A 66 -11.21 -6.99 2.03
C VAL A 66 -11.87 -8.28 1.57
N LEU A 67 -12.67 -8.20 0.51
CA LEU A 67 -13.40 -9.32 -0.08
C LEU A 67 -12.72 -9.82 -1.36
N PRO A 68 -12.96 -11.08 -1.76
CA PRO A 68 -12.65 -11.54 -3.12
C PRO A 68 -13.18 -10.60 -4.20
N GLY A 69 -12.37 -10.30 -5.22
CA GLY A 69 -12.75 -9.37 -6.30
C GLY A 69 -12.51 -7.88 -6.00
N ASP A 70 -12.23 -7.50 -4.76
CA ASP A 70 -11.76 -6.15 -4.44
C ASP A 70 -10.40 -5.86 -5.10
N ILE A 71 -10.02 -4.59 -5.15
CA ILE A 71 -8.70 -4.16 -5.64
C ILE A 71 -7.99 -3.39 -4.53
N LEU A 72 -6.75 -3.79 -4.24
CA LEU A 72 -5.84 -3.02 -3.41
C LEU A 72 -4.78 -2.37 -4.30
N SER A 73 -4.71 -1.04 -4.28
CA SER A 73 -3.76 -0.27 -5.06
C SER A 73 -2.78 0.45 -4.17
N THR A 74 -1.51 0.04 -4.20
CA THR A 74 -0.44 0.72 -3.47
C THR A 74 0.30 1.68 -4.38
N THR A 75 0.37 2.94 -3.99
CA THR A 75 1.09 4.00 -4.70
C THR A 75 2.26 4.46 -3.85
N CYS A 76 3.44 4.53 -4.48
CA CYS A 76 4.66 5.03 -3.87
C CYS A 76 5.13 6.25 -4.66
N VAL A 77 5.37 7.35 -3.95
CA VAL A 77 5.90 8.59 -4.50
C VAL A 77 7.39 8.67 -4.15
N TYR A 78 8.20 8.92 -5.16
CA TYR A 78 9.66 8.96 -5.06
C TYR A 78 10.21 10.32 -5.48
N GLU A 79 11.33 10.70 -4.89
CA GLU A 79 12.10 11.89 -5.25
C GLU A 79 13.54 11.49 -5.59
N THR A 80 13.95 11.83 -6.81
CA THR A 80 15.28 11.50 -7.34
C THR A 80 16.09 12.73 -7.74
N LEU A 81 15.74 13.91 -7.24
CA LEU A 81 16.43 15.18 -7.56
C LEU A 81 17.94 15.14 -7.22
N SER A 82 18.35 14.31 -6.27
CA SER A 82 19.75 14.11 -5.87
C SER A 82 20.47 12.96 -6.61
N LYS A 83 19.84 12.33 -7.59
CA LYS A 83 20.42 11.22 -8.36
C LYS A 83 20.83 11.70 -9.74
N SER A 84 22.05 11.32 -10.16
CA SER A 84 22.57 11.59 -11.51
C SER A 84 22.15 10.53 -12.53
N GLU A 85 21.68 9.37 -12.07
CA GLU A 85 21.33 8.21 -12.89
C GLU A 85 19.91 7.72 -12.60
N ILE A 86 19.34 6.97 -13.53
CA ILE A 86 18.02 6.35 -13.38
C ILE A 86 18.04 5.40 -12.17
N THR A 87 17.05 5.54 -11.28
CA THR A 87 16.84 4.59 -10.18
C THR A 87 15.85 3.52 -10.63
N LEU A 88 16.34 2.29 -10.77
CA LEU A 88 15.52 1.11 -11.07
C LEU A 88 15.36 0.23 -9.83
N VAL A 89 14.25 -0.52 -9.77
CA VAL A 89 14.11 -1.59 -8.78
C VAL A 89 15.01 -2.74 -9.20
N ARG A 90 15.90 -3.16 -8.31
CA ARG A 90 16.70 -4.37 -8.46
C ARG A 90 16.08 -5.44 -7.54
N PHE A 91 15.65 -6.55 -8.12
CA PHE A 91 15.05 -7.69 -7.42
C PHE A 91 16.12 -8.71 -7.06
#